data_AF-A0A351JMY1-F1
#
_entry.id   AF-A0A351JMY1-F1
#
_cell.length_a   1.000
_cell.length_b   1.000
_cell.length_c   1.000
_cell.angle_alpha   90.00
_cell.angle_beta   90.00
_cell.angle_gamma   90.00
#
_symmetry.space_group_name_H-M   'P 1'
#
loop_
_entity.id
_entity.type
_entity.pdbx_description
1 polymer ?
#
loop_
_entity_poly.entity_id
_entity_poly.type
_entity_poly.pdbx_seq_one_letter_code
_entity_poly.pdbx_strand_id
1 'polypeptide(L)' 'MHKTVAETRTYVERLIGLIRSEEAVEVVLLPSFTSLPETARLIVGTAISVGAQNA' A
#
# COMPACT_ATOMS: atom_id res chain seq x y z
N MET A 1 9.69 10.08 -2.92
CA MET A 1 9.79 9.37 -4.22
C MET A 1 10.91 8.35 -4.19
N HIS A 2 10.60 7.05 -4.09
CA HIS A 2 11.65 6.02 -3.94
C HIS A 2 11.43 4.73 -4.75
N LYS A 3 10.18 4.37 -5.05
CA LYS A 3 9.84 3.11 -5.72
C LYS A 3 9.19 3.38 -7.07
N THR A 4 9.55 2.53 -8.03
CA THR A 4 8.81 2.32 -9.28
C THR A 4 7.51 1.56 -9.02
N VAL A 5 6.62 1.47 -10.02
CA VAL A 5 5.37 0.69 -9.92
C VAL A 5 5.64 -0.79 -9.63
N ALA A 6 6.66 -1.39 -10.27
CA ALA A 6 7.02 -2.78 -10.07
C ALA A 6 7.53 -3.05 -8.63
N GLU A 7 8.42 -2.20 -8.12
CA GLU A 7 8.91 -2.31 -6.75
C GLU A 7 7.81 -2.07 -5.72
N THR A 8 6.87 -1.15 -6.00
CA THR A 8 5.69 -0.95 -5.17
C THR A 8 4.86 -2.22 -5.08
N ARG A 9 4.57 -2.88 -6.21
CA ARG A 9 3.82 -4.15 -6.21
C ARG A 9 4.47 -5.19 -5.33
N THR A 10 5.76 -5.48 -5.55
CA THR A 10 6.50 -6.48 -4.76
C THR A 10 6.50 -6.14 -3.27
N TYR A 11 6.63 -4.86 -2.93
CA TYR A 11 6.57 -4.43 -1.53
C TYR A 11 5.18 -4.64 -0.92
N VAL A 12 4.12 -4.22 -1.61
CA VAL A 12 2.74 -4.30 -1.11
C VAL A 12 2.30 -5.75 -0.94
N GLU A 13 2.57 -6.63 -1.91
CA GLU A 13 2.24 -8.06 -1.82
C GLU A 13 2.92 -8.73 -0.61
N ARG A 14 4.19 -8.39 -0.35
CA ARG A 14 4.91 -8.87 0.84
C ARG A 14 4.33 -8.32 2.13
N LEU A 15 3.93 -7.05 2.15
CA LEU A 15 3.36 -6.40 3.32
C LEU A 15 1.99 -7.00 3.69
N ILE A 16 1.14 -7.26 2.70
CA ILE A 16 -0.17 -7.90 2.90
C ILE A 16 -0.01 -9.25 3.59
N GLY A 17 1.01 -10.04 3.23
CA GLY A 17 1.28 -11.33 3.88
C GLY A 17 1.78 -11.23 5.33
N LEU A 18 2.18 -10.04 5.78
CA LEU A 18 2.67 -9.81 7.15
C LEU A 18 1.61 -9.20 8.07
N ILE A 19 0.71 -8.40 7.52
CA ILE A 19 -0.33 -7.70 8.29
C ILE A 19 -1.48 -8.67 8.57
N ARG A 20 -1.87 -8.75 9.85
CA ARG A 20 -3.07 -9.49 10.26
C ARG A 20 -4.24 -8.53 10.38
N SER A 21 -5.43 -8.98 9.98
CA SER A 21 -6.65 -8.17 10.02
C SER A 21 -7.12 -7.81 11.44
N GLU A 22 -6.56 -8.46 12.46
CA GLU A 22 -6.91 -8.31 13.87
C GLU A 22 -6.03 -7.31 14.63
N GLU A 23 -5.09 -6.66 13.95
CA GLU A 23 -4.23 -5.67 14.60
C GLU A 23 -5.03 -4.44 15.03
N ALA A 24 -4.81 -4.00 16.27
CA ALA A 24 -5.50 -2.85 16.87
C ALA A 24 -4.98 -1.50 16.35
N VAL A 25 -4.26 -1.50 15.23
CA VAL A 25 -3.61 -0.32 14.65
C VAL A 25 -4.03 -0.14 13.20
N GLU A 26 -4.11 1.10 12.76
CA GLU A 26 -4.33 1.41 11.35
C GLU A 26 -3.00 1.36 10.58
N VAL A 27 -3.01 0.73 9.41
CA VAL A 27 -1.88 0.74 8.49
C VAL A 27 -2.24 1.49 7.22
N VAL A 28 -1.50 2.57 6.95
CA VAL A 28 -1.73 3.45 5.79
C VAL A 28 -0.49 3.49 4.90
N LEU A 29 -0.68 3.28 3.59
CA LEU A 29 0.37 3.42 2.60
C LEU A 29 0.28 4.74 1.84
N LEU A 30 1.39 5.47 1.77
CA LEU A 30 1.54 6.72 1.01
C LEU A 30 2.57 6.53 -0.13
N PRO A 31 2.23 5.83 -1.22
CA PRO A 31 3.15 5.61 -2.35
C PRO A 31 3.43 6.91 -3.13
N SER A 32 4.43 6.88 -4.02
CA SER A 32 4.58 7.92 -5.05
C SER A 32 3.30 8.01 -5.90
N PHE A 33 2.92 9.19 -6.39
CA PHE A 33 1.71 9.39 -7.19
C PHE A 33 1.59 8.44 -8.39
N THR A 34 2.70 8.15 -9.07
CA THR A 34 2.76 7.21 -10.20
C THR A 34 2.39 5.78 -9.84
N SER A 35 2.57 5.38 -8.59
CA SER A 35 2.24 4.03 -8.10
C SER A 35 0.91 3.98 -7.34
N LEU A 36 0.28 5.13 -7.08
CA LEU A 36 -0.94 5.22 -6.27
C LEU A 36 -2.11 4.39 -6.83
N PRO A 37 -2.42 4.41 -8.14
CA PRO A 37 -3.48 3.56 -8.69
C PRO A 37 -3.22 2.06 -8.50
N GLU A 38 -1.96 1.65 -8.65
CA GLU A 38 -1.57 0.24 -8.50
C GLU A 38 -1.63 -0.20 -7.03
N THR A 39 -1.17 0.63 -6.10
CA THR A 39 -1.32 0.37 -4.66
C THR A 39 -2.78 0.24 -4.26
N ALA A 40 -3.64 1.17 -4.69
CA ALA A 40 -5.07 1.13 -4.40
C ALA A 40 -5.74 -0.16 -4.89
N ARG A 41 -5.33 -0.66 -6.07
CA ARG A 41 -5.82 -1.91 -6.63
C ARG A 41 -5.37 -3.15 -5.84
N LEU A 42 -4.13 -3.17 -5.37
CA LEU A 42 -3.54 -4.34 -4.68
C LEU A 42 -4.07 -4.56 -3.27
N ILE A 43 -4.46 -3.50 -2.57
CA ILE A 43 -4.91 -3.58 -1.16
C ILE A 43 -6.41 -3.85 -1.01
N VAL A 44 -7.16 -3.98 -2.11
CA VAL A 44 -8.60 -4.28 -2.07
C VAL A 44 -8.85 -5.57 -1.28
N GLY A 45 -9.76 -5.50 -0.31
CA GLY A 45 -10.10 -6.63 0.56
C GLY A 45 -9.11 -6.84 1.73
N THR A 46 -8.12 -5.97 1.89
CA THR A 46 -7.23 -5.96 3.06
C THR A 46 -7.65 -4.86 4.05
N ALA A 47 -7.08 -4.89 5.25
CA ALA A 47 -7.26 -3.83 6.25
C ALA A 47 -6.35 -2.61 6.01
N ILE A 48 -5.61 -2.57 4.90
CA ILE A 48 -4.65 -1.50 4.60
C ILE A 48 -5.36 -0.34 3.89
N SER A 49 -5.15 0.87 4.39
CA SER A 49 -5.61 2.13 3.77
C SER A 49 -4.55 2.69 2.80
N VAL A 50 -4.96 3.53 1.85
CA VAL A 50 -4.04 4.26 0.94
C VAL A 50 -4.29 5.77 0.97
N GLY A 51 -3.21 6.54 0.95
CA GLY A 51 -3.21 7.99 0.86
C GLY A 51 -2.23 8.53 -0.17
N ALA A 52 -2.34 9.81 -0.50
CA ALA A 52 -1.39 10.52 -1.35
C ALA A 52 -0.33 11.26 -0.51
N GLN A 53 0.84 11.49 -1.08
CA GLN A 53 1.93 12.22 -0.41
C GLN A 53 1.70 13.74 -0.35
N ASN A 54 0.82 14.29 -1.18
CA ASN A 54 0.44 15.70 -1.23
C ASN A 54 -0.94 15.89 -1.89
N ALA A 55 -1.51 17.11 -1.82
CA ALA A 55 -2.72 17.54 -2.52
C ALA A 55 -2.56 18.95 -3.12
#